data_AF-A0A9Q9XYF6-F1
#
_entry.id   AF-A0A9Q9XYF6-F1
#
_cell.length_a   1.000
_cell.length_b   1.000
_cell.length_c   1.000
_cell.angle_alpha   90.00
_cell.angle_beta   90.00
_cell.angle_gamma   90.00
#
_symmetry.space_group_name_H-M   'P 1'
#
loop_
_entity.id
_entity.type
_entity.pdbx_description
1 polymer ?
#
loop_
_entity_poly.entity_id
_entity_poly.type
_entity_poly.pdbx_seq_one_letter_code
_entity_poly.pdbx_strand_id
1 'polypeptide(L)'
;MSKAGHTDMLTLMAMRWNQQKFNNLATSLACRYQKATKRLESQLQDLESMRIQLAVTQVEVEGWVTDIKEWAEATTSQKNADLDAVINRIEVLVASIKRRSQRLYKDTDGSKGRARIRRKIREEKAILSSVVEKYNSMVPDTERIAFDIILSDETVWPWQLSHGDAVDLKTKRKAFDVVMAIRRLEEEKKIVLSEMAKHWKSLSTRADTLKEMSCQLSSEALKSELWDLNEEGIKGFLSLTLRKKQEVTRMMKHARDCYAKVLTGTSMDFQNDWDGYDSDSELSDEFDELSSEK
;
A
#
# COMPACT_ATOMS: atom_id res chain seq x y z
N MET A 1 17.55 -23.63 23.78
CA MET A 1 16.74 -22.58 24.45
C MET A 1 15.63 -23.23 25.26
N SER A 2 15.42 -22.82 26.52
CA SER A 2 14.26 -23.25 27.29
C SER A 2 12.98 -22.58 26.76
N LYS A 3 11.82 -23.16 27.04
CA LYS A 3 10.51 -22.57 26.68
C LYS A 3 10.36 -21.15 27.24
N ALA A 4 10.85 -20.91 28.47
CA ALA A 4 10.86 -19.59 29.09
C ALA A 4 11.78 -18.61 28.35
N GLY A 5 13.01 -19.02 28.00
CA GLY A 5 13.93 -18.17 27.24
C GLY A 5 13.40 -17.77 25.86
N HIS A 6 12.69 -18.67 25.18
CA HIS A 6 12.03 -18.33 23.91
C HIS A 6 10.89 -17.30 24.09
N THR A 7 10.06 -17.46 25.12
CA THR A 7 8.97 -16.50 25.42
C THR A 7 9.51 -15.11 25.78
N ASP A 8 10.59 -15.05 26.56
CA ASP A 8 11.24 -13.78 26.91
C ASP A 8 11.84 -13.10 25.69
N MET A 9 12.48 -13.87 24.80
CA MET A 9 13.01 -13.36 23.54
C MET A 9 11.91 -12.74 22.66
N LEU A 10 10.78 -13.45 22.47
CA LEU A 10 9.65 -12.92 21.71
C LEU A 10 9.10 -11.62 22.31
N THR A 11 9.04 -11.53 23.64
CA THR A 11 8.58 -10.34 24.34
C THR A 11 9.53 -9.16 24.08
N LEU A 12 10.84 -9.38 24.21
CA LEU A 12 11.85 -8.35 23.93
C LEU A 12 11.81 -7.88 22.47
N MET A 13 11.65 -8.81 21.51
CA MET A 13 11.51 -8.48 20.11
C MET A 13 10.25 -7.64 19.86
N ALA A 14 9.11 -8.03 20.42
CA ALA A 14 7.86 -7.28 20.30
C ALA A 14 7.97 -5.87 20.91
N MET A 15 8.62 -5.74 22.07
CA MET A 15 8.86 -4.44 22.71
C MET A 15 9.75 -3.54 21.85
N ARG A 16 10.87 -4.07 21.33
CA ARG A 16 11.76 -3.33 20.43
C ARG A 16 11.04 -2.89 19.16
N TRP A 17 10.28 -3.78 18.55
CA TRP A 17 9.50 -3.49 17.36
C TRP A 17 8.46 -2.39 17.59
N ASN A 18 7.73 -2.45 18.69
CA ASN A 18 6.76 -1.42 19.05
C ASN A 18 7.44 -0.07 19.31
N GLN A 19 8.60 -0.07 19.97
CA GLN A 19 9.38 1.15 20.18
C GLN A 19 9.85 1.75 18.84
N GLN A 20 10.34 0.91 17.93
CA GLN A 20 10.79 1.36 16.61
C GLN A 20 9.63 1.93 15.79
N LYS A 21 8.48 1.25 15.78
CA LYS A 21 7.25 1.76 15.16
C LYS A 21 6.87 3.13 15.69
N PHE A 22 6.92 3.29 17.01
CA PHE A 22 6.55 4.54 17.67
C PHE A 22 7.52 5.68 17.31
N ASN A 23 8.83 5.40 17.30
CA ASN A 23 9.86 6.36 16.93
C ASN A 23 9.76 6.81 15.47
N ASN A 24 9.45 5.89 14.57
CA ASN A 24 9.44 6.15 13.12
C ASN A 24 8.09 6.64 12.59
N LEU A 25 7.04 6.63 13.42
CA LEU A 25 5.68 6.92 12.98
C LEU A 25 5.57 8.32 12.33
N ALA A 26 6.21 9.33 12.90
CA ALA A 26 6.24 10.69 12.35
C ALA A 26 6.84 10.72 10.94
N THR A 27 8.03 10.13 10.77
CA THR A 27 8.74 10.03 9.49
C THR A 27 7.93 9.25 8.46
N SER A 28 7.35 8.11 8.87
CA SER A 28 6.54 7.26 8.00
C SER A 28 5.29 7.98 7.51
N LEU A 29 4.55 8.66 8.39
CA LEU A 29 3.34 9.39 8.01
C LEU A 29 3.68 10.57 7.09
N ALA A 30 4.74 11.33 7.40
CA ALA A 30 5.20 12.43 6.56
C ALA A 30 5.61 11.95 5.15
N CYS A 31 6.39 10.87 5.07
CA CYS A 31 6.78 10.26 3.81
C CYS A 31 5.56 9.78 3.00
N ARG A 32 4.60 9.11 3.65
CA ARG A 32 3.37 8.63 2.99
C ARG A 32 2.55 9.78 2.42
N TYR A 33 2.38 10.85 3.19
CA TYR A 33 1.69 12.07 2.74
C TYR A 33 2.39 12.72 1.53
N GLN A 34 3.71 12.86 1.58
CA GLN A 34 4.50 13.45 0.50
C GLN A 34 4.42 12.60 -0.77
N LYS A 35 4.57 11.26 -0.65
CA LYS A 35 4.44 10.32 -1.77
C LYS A 35 3.04 10.40 -2.40
N ALA A 36 2.00 10.42 -1.58
CA ALA A 36 0.61 10.56 -2.05
C ALA A 36 0.41 11.89 -2.78
N THR A 37 0.98 12.99 -2.25
CA THR A 37 0.88 14.32 -2.87
C THR A 37 1.59 14.39 -4.21
N LYS A 38 2.84 13.92 -4.30
CA LYS A 38 3.59 13.87 -5.57
C LYS A 38 2.90 13.00 -6.63
N ARG A 39 2.35 11.84 -6.22
CA ARG A 39 1.59 10.97 -7.12
C ARG A 39 0.29 11.63 -7.57
N LEU A 40 -0.40 12.34 -6.69
CA LEU A 40 -1.62 13.06 -7.01
C LEU A 40 -1.34 14.17 -8.04
N GLU A 41 -0.29 14.94 -7.85
CA GLU A 41 0.15 15.98 -8.80
C GLU A 41 0.46 15.38 -10.18
N SER A 42 1.21 14.27 -10.22
CA SER A 42 1.49 13.54 -11.47
C SER A 42 0.20 13.07 -12.15
N GLN A 43 -0.73 12.46 -11.40
CA GLN A 43 -1.99 11.97 -11.98
C GLN A 43 -2.91 13.11 -12.46
N LEU A 44 -2.92 14.25 -11.76
CA LEU A 44 -3.63 15.45 -12.20
C LEU A 44 -3.04 16.01 -13.49
N GLN A 45 -1.71 16.03 -13.61
CA GLN A 45 -1.03 16.44 -14.85
C GLN A 45 -1.30 15.46 -16.00
N ASP A 46 -1.32 14.15 -15.73
CA ASP A 46 -1.66 13.12 -16.71
C ASP A 46 -3.11 13.29 -17.20
N LEU A 47 -4.05 13.58 -16.28
CA LEU A 47 -5.44 13.86 -16.61
C LEU A 47 -5.57 15.12 -17.47
N GLU A 48 -4.90 16.20 -17.10
CA GLU A 48 -4.94 17.45 -17.87
C GLU A 48 -4.34 17.27 -19.26
N SER A 49 -3.22 16.55 -19.36
CA SER A 49 -2.59 16.21 -20.64
C SER A 49 -3.53 15.39 -21.53
N MET A 50 -4.23 14.42 -20.96
CA MET A 50 -5.24 13.62 -21.67
C MET A 50 -6.41 14.50 -22.14
N ARG A 51 -6.90 15.41 -21.28
CA ARG A 51 -8.00 16.31 -21.61
C ARG A 51 -7.65 17.24 -22.76
N ILE A 52 -6.45 17.81 -22.76
CA ILE A 52 -5.95 18.65 -23.85
C ILE A 52 -5.81 17.84 -25.15
N GLN A 53 -5.22 16.63 -25.07
CA GLN A 53 -5.03 15.77 -26.25
C GLN A 53 -6.35 15.36 -26.91
N LEU A 54 -7.38 15.09 -26.12
CA LEU A 54 -8.69 14.67 -26.59
C LEU A 54 -9.65 15.85 -26.82
N ALA A 55 -9.24 17.07 -26.51
CA ALA A 55 -10.05 18.28 -26.55
C ALA A 55 -11.39 18.15 -25.78
N VAL A 56 -11.34 17.59 -24.57
CA VAL A 56 -12.54 17.31 -23.75
C VAL A 56 -12.59 18.12 -22.44
N THR A 57 -13.81 18.45 -22.06
CA THR A 57 -14.16 19.14 -20.83
C THR A 57 -14.13 18.20 -19.62
N GLN A 58 -14.07 18.76 -18.41
CA GLN A 58 -14.10 17.97 -17.17
C GLN A 58 -15.43 17.22 -17.03
N VAL A 59 -16.52 17.84 -17.49
CA VAL A 59 -17.86 17.27 -17.44
C VAL A 59 -17.96 16.03 -18.32
N GLU A 60 -17.35 16.06 -19.51
CA GLU A 60 -17.31 14.89 -20.40
C GLU A 60 -16.50 13.74 -19.80
N VAL A 61 -15.36 14.03 -19.16
CA VAL A 61 -14.56 13.01 -18.45
C VAL A 61 -15.35 12.37 -17.31
N GLU A 62 -16.11 13.16 -16.54
CA GLU A 62 -16.99 12.63 -15.50
C GLU A 62 -18.21 11.87 -16.06
N GLY A 63 -18.70 12.28 -17.24
CA GLY A 63 -19.67 11.51 -18.02
C GLY A 63 -19.14 10.12 -18.36
N TRP A 64 -17.91 10.03 -18.88
CA TRP A 64 -17.26 8.75 -19.19
C TRP A 64 -17.09 7.85 -17.97
N VAL A 65 -16.85 8.45 -16.80
CA VAL A 65 -16.79 7.70 -15.53
C VAL A 65 -18.13 7.06 -15.20
N THR A 66 -19.22 7.76 -15.47
CA THR A 66 -20.59 7.28 -15.26
C THR A 66 -20.93 6.18 -16.26
N ASP A 67 -20.64 6.41 -17.55
CA ASP A 67 -20.85 5.43 -18.62
C ASP A 67 -20.19 4.08 -18.30
N ILE A 68 -18.98 4.10 -17.73
CA ILE A 68 -18.26 2.86 -17.37
C ILE A 68 -18.88 2.14 -16.20
N LYS A 69 -19.41 2.88 -15.21
CA LYS A 69 -20.12 2.27 -14.09
C LYS A 69 -21.40 1.61 -14.57
N GLU A 70 -22.19 2.32 -15.37
CA GLU A 70 -23.42 1.79 -15.95
C GLU A 70 -23.14 0.60 -16.86
N TRP A 71 -22.09 0.66 -17.69
CA TRP A 71 -21.65 -0.47 -18.51
C TRP A 71 -21.27 -1.69 -17.66
N ALA A 72 -20.53 -1.49 -16.57
CA ALA A 72 -20.16 -2.57 -15.66
C ALA A 72 -21.39 -3.20 -14.97
N GLU A 73 -22.38 -2.38 -14.59
CA GLU A 73 -23.64 -2.84 -13.99
C GLU A 73 -24.51 -3.59 -15.01
N ALA A 74 -24.59 -3.10 -16.26
CA ALA A 74 -25.34 -3.73 -17.34
C ALA A 74 -24.76 -5.10 -17.74
N THR A 75 -23.43 -5.27 -17.66
CA THR A 75 -22.73 -6.55 -17.89
C THR A 75 -23.02 -7.60 -16.80
N THR A 76 -23.81 -7.26 -15.78
CA THR A 76 -24.27 -8.22 -14.76
C THR A 76 -25.70 -8.73 -15.04
N SER A 77 -26.47 -8.05 -15.90
CA SER A 77 -27.87 -8.38 -16.22
C SER A 77 -28.00 -8.88 -17.66
N GLN A 78 -27.76 -10.17 -17.91
CA GLN A 78 -27.55 -10.65 -19.28
C GLN A 78 -28.67 -11.47 -19.92
N LYS A 79 -28.70 -11.38 -21.26
CA LYS A 79 -29.75 -11.86 -22.18
C LYS A 79 -29.46 -13.23 -22.84
N ASN A 80 -28.21 -13.75 -22.87
CA ASN A 80 -27.85 -15.01 -23.57
C ASN A 80 -26.77 -15.85 -22.84
N ALA A 81 -27.20 -16.67 -21.88
CA ALA A 81 -26.32 -17.38 -20.93
C ALA A 81 -25.17 -18.22 -21.52
N ASP A 82 -25.32 -18.88 -22.68
CA ASP A 82 -24.26 -19.74 -23.26
C ASP A 82 -23.16 -18.92 -23.96
N LEU A 83 -23.50 -17.87 -24.71
CA LEU A 83 -22.52 -16.98 -25.32
C LEU A 83 -21.73 -16.23 -24.24
N ASP A 84 -22.42 -15.77 -23.19
CA ASP A 84 -21.81 -15.10 -22.04
C ASP A 84 -20.85 -16.01 -21.28
N ALA A 85 -21.19 -17.30 -21.13
CA ALA A 85 -20.29 -18.27 -20.50
C ALA A 85 -18.99 -18.45 -21.31
N VAL A 86 -19.08 -18.44 -22.63
CA VAL A 86 -17.91 -18.51 -23.52
C VAL A 86 -17.08 -17.24 -23.43
N ILE A 87 -17.71 -16.06 -23.49
CA ILE A 87 -17.05 -14.76 -23.35
C ILE A 87 -16.30 -14.66 -22.00
N ASN A 88 -16.98 -14.95 -20.89
CA ASN A 88 -16.40 -14.92 -19.55
C ASN A 88 -15.22 -15.89 -19.43
N ARG A 89 -15.34 -17.08 -20.04
CA ARG A 89 -14.27 -18.08 -20.02
C ARG A 89 -13.03 -17.57 -20.75
N ILE A 90 -13.22 -16.89 -21.88
CA ILE A 90 -12.15 -16.29 -22.68
C ILE A 90 -11.45 -15.18 -21.88
N GLU A 91 -12.19 -14.25 -21.26
CA GLU A 91 -11.62 -13.17 -20.46
C GLU A 91 -10.77 -13.68 -19.28
N VAL A 92 -11.28 -14.68 -18.56
CA VAL A 92 -10.57 -15.33 -17.44
C VAL A 92 -9.26 -15.98 -17.90
N LEU A 93 -9.28 -16.69 -19.03
CA LEU A 93 -8.09 -17.35 -19.57
C LEU A 93 -7.02 -16.33 -19.97
N VAL A 94 -7.41 -15.25 -20.66
CA VAL A 94 -6.48 -14.20 -21.06
C VAL A 94 -5.88 -13.50 -19.85
N ALA A 95 -6.69 -13.11 -18.87
CA ALA A 95 -6.21 -12.49 -17.64
C ALA A 95 -5.23 -13.40 -16.88
N SER A 96 -5.52 -14.71 -16.81
CA SER A 96 -4.64 -15.71 -16.21
C SER A 96 -3.30 -15.82 -16.94
N ILE A 97 -3.33 -15.93 -18.27
CA ILE A 97 -2.13 -16.03 -19.12
C ILE A 97 -1.25 -14.79 -18.96
N LYS A 98 -1.83 -13.59 -19.04
CA LYS A 98 -1.11 -12.32 -18.89
C LYS A 98 -0.46 -12.21 -17.51
N ARG A 99 -1.22 -12.49 -16.44
CA ARG A 99 -0.70 -12.49 -15.07
C ARG A 99 0.45 -13.48 -14.89
N ARG A 100 0.32 -14.72 -15.38
CA ARG A 100 1.42 -15.71 -15.30
C ARG A 100 2.64 -15.30 -16.11
N SER A 101 2.43 -14.71 -17.29
CA SER A 101 3.52 -14.21 -18.14
C SER A 101 4.30 -13.10 -17.44
N GLN A 102 3.60 -12.19 -16.76
CA GLN A 102 4.23 -11.13 -15.97
C GLN A 102 5.05 -11.69 -14.79
N ARG A 103 4.55 -12.73 -14.10
CA ARG A 103 5.25 -13.35 -12.95
C ARG A 103 6.47 -14.18 -13.36
N LEU A 104 6.53 -14.64 -14.61
CA LEU A 104 7.56 -15.56 -15.10
C LEU A 104 9.00 -15.10 -14.81
N TYR A 105 9.23 -13.78 -14.76
CA TYR A 105 10.55 -13.19 -14.49
C TYR A 105 10.58 -12.27 -13.27
N LYS A 106 9.44 -12.06 -12.59
CA LYS A 106 9.36 -11.18 -11.40
C LYS A 106 9.42 -11.95 -10.08
N ASP A 107 8.79 -13.11 -10.00
CA ASP A 107 8.51 -13.79 -8.72
C ASP A 107 9.25 -15.12 -8.56
N THR A 108 10.07 -15.54 -9.53
CA THR A 108 10.71 -16.87 -9.51
C THR A 108 12.14 -16.86 -10.07
N ASP A 109 13.13 -16.97 -9.18
CA ASP A 109 14.55 -17.06 -9.58
C ASP A 109 14.93 -18.48 -10.07
N GLY A 110 14.20 -19.51 -9.63
CA GLY A 110 14.48 -20.90 -9.97
C GLY A 110 14.05 -21.32 -11.38
N SER A 111 14.93 -22.02 -12.11
CA SER A 111 14.65 -22.59 -13.44
C SER A 111 13.44 -23.54 -13.44
N LYS A 112 13.27 -24.33 -12.37
CA LYS A 112 12.15 -25.26 -12.16
C LYS A 112 10.80 -24.53 -11.99
N GLY A 113 10.79 -23.41 -11.27
CA GLY A 113 9.60 -22.57 -11.10
C GLY A 113 9.17 -21.95 -12.43
N ARG A 114 10.12 -21.37 -13.16
CA ARG A 114 9.89 -20.79 -14.49
C ARG A 114 9.40 -21.84 -15.50
N ALA A 115 9.93 -23.06 -15.46
CA ALA A 115 9.48 -24.17 -16.32
C ALA A 115 8.02 -24.57 -16.04
N ARG A 116 7.59 -24.60 -14.77
CA ARG A 116 6.19 -24.87 -14.39
C ARG A 116 5.26 -23.76 -14.90
N ILE A 117 5.64 -22.49 -14.74
CA ILE A 117 4.86 -21.35 -15.22
C ILE A 117 4.71 -21.41 -16.76
N ARG A 118 5.80 -21.64 -17.50
CA ARG A 118 5.75 -21.79 -18.97
C ARG A 118 4.85 -22.95 -19.41
N ARG A 119 4.89 -24.08 -18.72
CA ARG A 119 3.99 -25.20 -19.01
C ARG A 119 2.53 -24.80 -18.83
N LYS A 120 2.22 -24.11 -17.72
CA LYS A 120 0.85 -23.69 -17.44
C LYS A 120 0.33 -22.67 -18.45
N ILE A 121 1.18 -21.74 -18.88
CA ILE A 121 0.86 -20.79 -19.95
C ILE A 121 0.50 -21.54 -21.25
N ARG A 122 1.27 -22.57 -21.63
CA ARG A 122 0.98 -23.37 -22.83
C ARG A 122 -0.34 -24.12 -22.73
N GLU A 123 -0.63 -24.73 -21.58
CA GLU A 123 -1.92 -25.39 -21.33
C GLU A 123 -3.08 -24.39 -21.46
N GLU A 124 -2.98 -23.22 -20.82
CA GLU A 124 -4.04 -22.20 -20.87
C GLU A 124 -4.20 -21.61 -22.27
N LYS A 125 -3.12 -21.42 -23.03
CA LYS A 125 -3.17 -21.01 -24.44
C LYS A 125 -3.91 -22.03 -25.31
N ALA A 126 -3.65 -23.33 -25.12
CA ALA A 126 -4.35 -24.37 -25.88
C ALA A 126 -5.86 -24.40 -25.57
N ILE A 127 -6.24 -24.24 -24.30
CA ILE A 127 -7.65 -24.11 -23.91
C ILE A 127 -8.26 -22.85 -24.52
N LEU A 128 -7.57 -21.72 -24.45
CA LEU A 128 -8.03 -20.46 -25.02
C LEU A 128 -8.28 -20.58 -26.52
N SER A 129 -7.40 -21.25 -27.29
CA SER A 129 -7.62 -21.50 -28.72
C SER A 129 -8.94 -22.22 -28.99
N SER A 130 -9.22 -23.30 -28.26
CA SER A 130 -10.48 -24.05 -28.39
C SER A 130 -11.71 -23.22 -28.03
N VAL A 131 -11.63 -22.39 -26.98
CA VAL A 131 -12.77 -21.55 -26.57
C VAL A 131 -12.99 -20.40 -27.56
N VAL A 132 -11.92 -19.84 -28.13
CA VAL A 132 -12.00 -18.81 -29.20
C VAL A 132 -12.63 -19.39 -30.47
N GLU A 133 -12.30 -20.62 -30.86
CA GLU A 133 -12.97 -21.30 -31.96
C GLU A 133 -14.47 -21.49 -31.69
N LYS A 134 -14.83 -21.91 -30.46
CA LYS A 134 -16.24 -22.00 -30.05
C LYS A 134 -16.93 -20.64 -30.19
N TYR A 135 -16.33 -19.56 -29.69
CA TYR A 135 -16.88 -18.21 -29.83
C TYR A 135 -17.06 -17.80 -31.30
N ASN A 136 -16.03 -17.97 -32.13
CA ASN A 136 -16.05 -17.61 -33.55
C ASN A 136 -17.08 -18.40 -34.39
N SER A 137 -17.56 -19.55 -33.88
CA SER A 137 -18.64 -20.34 -34.48
C SER A 137 -20.04 -19.83 -34.12
N MET A 138 -20.17 -19.11 -33.00
CA MET A 138 -21.45 -18.62 -32.46
C MET A 138 -21.80 -17.19 -32.94
N VAL A 139 -20.85 -16.53 -33.61
CA VAL A 139 -20.86 -15.09 -33.86
C VAL A 139 -20.58 -14.81 -35.35
N PRO A 140 -21.17 -13.74 -35.94
CA PRO A 140 -20.92 -13.37 -37.34
C PRO A 140 -19.43 -13.09 -37.63
N ASP A 141 -19.03 -13.26 -38.90
CA ASP A 141 -17.64 -13.09 -39.35
C ASP A 141 -17.03 -11.72 -38.99
N THR A 142 -17.86 -10.68 -38.87
CA THR A 142 -17.48 -9.31 -38.51
C THR A 142 -17.02 -9.13 -37.06
N GLU A 143 -17.38 -10.06 -36.18
CA GLU A 143 -17.10 -10.00 -34.73
C GLU A 143 -16.16 -11.12 -34.28
N ARG A 144 -15.60 -11.89 -35.24
CA ARG A 144 -14.61 -12.93 -34.96
C ARG A 144 -13.32 -12.34 -34.39
N ILE A 145 -12.75 -13.07 -33.44
CA ILE A 145 -11.51 -12.70 -32.76
C ILE A 145 -10.35 -13.60 -33.19
N ALA A 146 -9.19 -12.99 -33.39
CA ALA A 146 -7.94 -13.69 -33.67
C ALA A 146 -7.13 -13.88 -32.38
N PHE A 147 -6.55 -15.06 -32.22
CA PHE A 147 -5.82 -15.46 -31.01
C PHE A 147 -4.66 -14.50 -30.64
N ASP A 148 -3.88 -14.06 -31.63
CA ASP A 148 -2.71 -13.21 -31.41
C ASP A 148 -3.09 -11.78 -30.99
N ILE A 149 -4.25 -11.32 -31.46
CA ILE A 149 -4.78 -9.99 -31.13
C ILE A 149 -5.28 -10.00 -29.68
N ILE A 150 -5.99 -11.04 -29.25
CA ILE A 150 -6.54 -11.16 -27.89
C ILE A 150 -5.47 -11.08 -26.79
N LEU A 151 -4.29 -11.65 -27.02
CA LEU A 151 -3.21 -11.67 -26.03
C LEU A 151 -2.38 -10.38 -26.01
N SER A 152 -2.59 -9.48 -26.96
CA SER A 152 -1.90 -8.18 -27.01
C SER A 152 -2.44 -7.23 -25.92
N ASP A 153 -1.60 -6.31 -25.43
CA ASP A 153 -1.97 -5.38 -24.34
C ASP A 153 -2.88 -4.23 -24.77
N GLU A 154 -3.11 -4.07 -26.08
CA GLU A 154 -3.83 -2.92 -26.62
C GLU A 154 -5.26 -3.21 -27.11
N THR A 155 -5.70 -4.48 -27.06
CA THR A 155 -6.92 -4.93 -27.73
C THR A 155 -8.18 -4.64 -26.93
N VAL A 156 -9.13 -3.96 -27.57
CA VAL A 156 -10.52 -3.86 -27.12
C VAL A 156 -11.28 -5.06 -27.69
N TRP A 157 -11.98 -5.78 -26.82
CA TRP A 157 -12.73 -6.96 -27.24
C TRP A 157 -13.96 -6.55 -28.07
N PRO A 158 -14.40 -7.33 -29.06
CA PRO A 158 -15.55 -6.96 -29.89
C PRO A 158 -16.83 -6.72 -29.09
N TRP A 159 -17.09 -7.54 -28.06
CA TRP A 159 -18.23 -7.38 -27.15
C TRP A 159 -18.08 -6.22 -26.15
N GLN A 160 -16.92 -5.57 -26.11
CA GLN A 160 -16.67 -4.35 -25.33
C GLN A 160 -16.81 -3.08 -26.18
N LEU A 161 -17.06 -3.20 -27.49
CA LEU A 161 -17.30 -2.05 -28.35
C LEU A 161 -18.77 -1.62 -28.24
N SER A 162 -19.01 -0.42 -27.73
CA SER A 162 -20.34 0.20 -27.81
C SER A 162 -20.63 0.56 -29.26
N HIS A 163 -21.52 -0.18 -29.93
CA HIS A 163 -22.00 0.15 -31.26
C HIS A 163 -22.80 1.47 -31.20
N GLY A 164 -22.15 2.60 -31.46
CA GLY A 164 -22.81 3.91 -31.60
C GLY A 164 -22.29 5.05 -30.74
N ASP A 165 -21.24 4.85 -29.94
CA ASP A 165 -20.64 5.92 -29.14
C ASP A 165 -19.55 6.68 -29.92
N ALA A 166 -19.47 8.00 -29.75
CA ALA A 166 -18.48 8.83 -30.44
C ALA A 166 -17.05 8.61 -29.92
N VAL A 167 -16.92 8.10 -28.69
CA VAL A 167 -15.63 7.81 -28.03
C VAL A 167 -15.56 6.33 -27.67
N ASP A 168 -14.44 5.70 -27.99
CA ASP A 168 -14.23 4.28 -27.72
C ASP A 168 -14.18 3.98 -26.21
N LEU A 169 -14.72 2.82 -25.82
CA LEU A 169 -14.77 2.39 -24.42
C LEU A 169 -13.37 2.33 -23.78
N LYS A 170 -12.32 2.10 -24.57
CA LYS A 170 -10.92 2.09 -24.11
C LYS A 170 -10.48 3.45 -23.62
N THR A 171 -10.75 4.53 -24.36
CA THR A 171 -10.41 5.88 -23.94
C THR A 171 -11.20 6.26 -22.69
N LYS A 172 -12.50 5.94 -22.66
CA LYS A 172 -13.30 6.11 -21.45
C LYS A 172 -12.68 5.37 -20.26
N ARG A 173 -12.22 4.12 -20.46
CA ARG A 173 -11.64 3.27 -19.39
C ARG A 173 -10.33 3.85 -18.87
N LYS A 174 -9.48 4.31 -19.77
CA LYS A 174 -8.24 4.99 -19.41
C LYS A 174 -8.53 6.25 -18.57
N ALA A 175 -9.50 7.06 -18.98
CA ALA A 175 -9.92 8.24 -18.22
C ALA A 175 -10.49 7.85 -16.85
N PHE A 176 -11.34 6.82 -16.79
CA PHE A 176 -11.87 6.28 -15.54
C PHE A 176 -10.76 5.84 -14.59
N ASP A 177 -9.75 5.09 -15.07
CA ASP A 177 -8.66 4.61 -14.23
C ASP A 177 -7.86 5.76 -13.62
N VAL A 178 -7.56 6.80 -14.41
CA VAL A 178 -6.88 8.01 -13.93
C VAL A 178 -7.73 8.77 -12.91
N VAL A 179 -9.02 9.00 -13.20
CA VAL A 179 -9.95 9.67 -12.27
C VAL A 179 -10.06 8.89 -10.96
N MET A 180 -10.17 7.57 -11.01
CA MET A 180 -10.24 6.74 -9.82
C MET A 180 -8.91 6.70 -9.05
N ALA A 181 -7.76 6.74 -9.73
CA ALA A 181 -6.47 6.88 -9.08
C ALA A 181 -6.36 8.22 -8.32
N ILE A 182 -6.79 9.33 -8.93
CA ILE A 182 -6.87 10.65 -8.30
C ILE A 182 -7.74 10.59 -7.04
N ARG A 183 -8.98 10.09 -7.15
CA ARG A 183 -9.91 9.98 -6.00
C ARG A 183 -9.33 9.16 -4.85
N ARG A 184 -8.69 8.01 -5.14
CA ARG A 184 -8.02 7.18 -4.12
C ARG A 184 -6.85 7.92 -3.46
N LEU A 185 -6.08 8.68 -4.22
CA LEU A 185 -4.96 9.47 -3.68
C LEU A 185 -5.45 10.65 -2.82
N GLU A 186 -6.56 11.30 -3.20
CA GLU A 186 -7.20 12.32 -2.38
C GLU A 186 -7.71 11.75 -1.05
N GLU A 187 -8.32 10.56 -1.09
CA GLU A 187 -8.74 9.84 0.10
C GLU A 187 -7.54 9.47 0.99
N GLU A 188 -6.48 8.91 0.40
CA GLU A 188 -5.25 8.58 1.13
C GLU A 188 -4.67 9.81 1.84
N LYS A 189 -4.64 10.98 1.18
CA LYS A 189 -4.21 12.23 1.83
C LYS A 189 -5.06 12.57 3.06
N LYS A 190 -6.40 12.45 2.97
CA LYS A 190 -7.31 12.68 4.09
C LYS A 190 -7.06 11.70 5.23
N ILE A 191 -6.86 10.42 4.91
CA ILE A 191 -6.54 9.37 5.89
C ILE A 191 -5.24 9.70 6.62
N VAL A 192 -4.16 9.99 5.87
CA VAL A 192 -2.84 10.29 6.46
C VAL A 192 -2.91 11.52 7.35
N LEU A 193 -3.62 12.58 6.95
CA LEU A 193 -3.82 13.77 7.79
C LEU A 193 -4.54 13.42 9.10
N SER A 194 -5.56 12.55 9.04
CA SER A 194 -6.25 12.08 10.24
C SER A 194 -5.33 11.25 11.16
N GLU A 195 -4.43 10.44 10.58
CA GLU A 195 -3.43 9.66 11.33
C GLU A 195 -2.38 10.57 11.97
N MET A 196 -1.90 11.60 11.26
CA MET A 196 -0.99 12.61 11.79
C MET A 196 -1.61 13.34 12.98
N ALA A 197 -2.89 13.76 12.86
CA ALA A 197 -3.62 14.41 13.93
C ALA A 197 -3.83 13.50 15.14
N LYS A 198 -4.17 12.22 14.92
CA LYS A 198 -4.29 11.21 15.99
C LYS A 198 -2.95 10.97 16.67
N HIS A 199 -1.86 10.84 15.91
CA HIS A 199 -0.51 10.69 16.48
C HIS A 199 -0.13 11.90 17.33
N TRP A 200 -0.35 13.11 16.83
CA TRP A 200 -0.11 14.34 17.59
C TRP A 200 -0.92 14.38 18.89
N LYS A 201 -2.23 14.07 18.82
CA LYS A 201 -3.10 14.00 20.00
C LYS A 201 -2.59 12.99 21.01
N SER A 202 -2.18 11.80 20.57
CA SER A 202 -1.61 10.76 21.43
C SER A 202 -0.35 11.24 22.16
N LEU A 203 0.56 11.91 21.45
CA LEU A 203 1.76 12.49 22.06
C LEU A 203 1.42 13.58 23.08
N SER A 204 0.48 14.47 22.76
CA SER A 204 0.02 15.53 23.66
C SER A 204 -0.61 14.96 24.94
N THR A 205 -1.54 14.01 24.82
CA THR A 205 -2.15 13.35 25.98
C THR A 205 -1.09 12.64 26.84
N ARG A 206 -0.10 12.01 26.22
CA ARG A 206 1.01 11.39 26.96
C ARG A 206 1.91 12.41 27.66
N ALA A 207 2.12 13.57 27.05
CA ALA A 207 2.86 14.67 27.67
C ALA A 207 2.10 15.25 28.88
N ASP A 208 0.79 15.42 28.75
CA ASP A 208 -0.08 15.96 29.81
C ASP A 208 -0.15 14.99 31.01
N THR A 209 -0.34 13.69 30.76
CA THR A 209 -0.33 12.66 31.82
C THR A 209 1.02 12.60 32.55
N LEU A 210 2.14 12.66 31.82
CA LEU A 210 3.47 12.73 32.44
C LEU A 210 3.69 14.02 33.25
N LYS A 211 3.12 15.14 32.80
CA LYS A 211 3.15 16.41 33.53
C LYS A 211 2.35 16.31 34.82
N GLU A 212 1.14 15.76 34.77
CA GLU A 212 0.28 15.54 35.94
C GLU A 212 0.95 14.62 36.97
N MET A 213 1.47 13.46 36.53
CA MET A 213 2.21 12.54 37.41
C MET A 213 3.43 13.22 38.04
N SER A 214 4.19 14.00 37.27
CA SER A 214 5.33 14.74 37.81
C SER A 214 4.91 15.76 38.88
N CYS A 215 3.76 16.44 38.70
CA CYS A 215 3.22 17.37 39.70
C CYS A 215 2.80 16.65 40.98
N GLN A 216 2.10 15.51 40.85
CA GLN A 216 1.66 14.70 41.99
C GLN A 216 2.85 14.19 42.81
N LEU A 217 3.90 13.69 42.15
CA LEU A 217 5.12 13.21 42.83
C LEU A 217 5.94 14.31 43.50
N SER A 218 5.81 15.55 43.01
CA SER A 218 6.50 16.70 43.61
C SER A 218 5.73 17.31 44.79
N SER A 219 4.43 17.00 44.92
CA SER A 219 3.55 17.55 45.95
C SER A 219 3.66 16.77 47.26
N GLU A 220 4.19 17.39 48.31
CA GLU A 220 4.32 16.81 49.66
C GLU A 220 2.98 16.28 50.23
N ALA A 221 1.87 16.93 49.88
CA ALA A 221 0.53 16.60 50.38
C ALA A 221 -0.04 15.27 49.82
N LEU A 222 0.48 14.78 48.69
CA LEU A 222 0.00 13.57 47.99
C LEU A 222 0.97 12.38 48.10
N LYS A 223 2.18 12.59 48.66
CA LYS A 223 3.20 11.55 48.82
C LYS A 223 2.80 10.46 49.82
N SER A 224 2.08 10.83 50.89
CA SER A 224 1.78 9.94 52.01
C SER A 224 0.53 9.08 51.84
N GLU A 225 -0.41 9.46 50.97
CA GLU A 225 -1.72 8.77 50.84
C GLU A 225 -1.85 7.89 49.60
N LEU A 226 -1.06 8.13 48.53
CA LEU A 226 -1.39 7.60 47.21
C LEU A 226 -0.48 6.47 46.70
N TRP A 227 0.74 6.32 47.24
CA TRP A 227 1.75 5.48 46.57
C TRP A 227 2.37 4.36 47.41
N ASP A 228 2.22 4.32 48.75
CA ASP A 228 2.87 3.30 49.63
C ASP A 228 4.37 3.07 49.30
N LEU A 229 5.04 4.08 48.75
CA LEU A 229 6.45 4.04 48.36
C LEU A 229 7.30 4.75 49.41
N ASN A 230 8.51 4.24 49.65
CA ASN A 230 9.50 4.97 50.42
C ASN A 230 9.99 6.22 49.67
N GLU A 231 10.64 7.15 50.38
CA GLU A 231 11.12 8.41 49.81
C GLU A 231 12.06 8.21 48.61
N GLU A 232 12.89 7.16 48.65
CA GLU A 232 13.81 6.79 47.58
C GLU A 232 13.07 6.27 46.33
N GLY A 233 12.01 5.48 46.53
CA GLY A 233 11.12 5.00 45.47
C GLY A 233 10.38 6.14 44.79
N ILE A 234 9.91 7.14 45.56
CA ILE A 234 9.30 8.36 45.01
C ILE A 234 10.32 9.15 44.17
N LYS A 235 11.56 9.32 44.65
CA LYS A 235 12.65 9.99 43.90
C LYS A 235 13.02 9.24 42.62
N GLY A 236 13.10 7.92 42.68
CA GLY A 236 13.35 7.06 41.51
C GLY A 236 12.23 7.15 40.48
N PHE A 237 10.97 7.08 40.91
CA PHE A 237 9.83 7.18 40.01
C PHE A 237 9.67 8.58 39.40
N LEU A 238 9.97 9.64 40.16
CA LEU A 238 10.04 11.00 39.62
C LEU A 238 11.12 11.10 38.54
N SER A 239 12.30 10.54 38.76
CA SER A 239 13.39 10.52 37.78
C SER A 239 13.01 9.77 36.50
N LEU A 240 12.33 8.62 36.63
CA LEU A 240 11.80 7.88 35.48
C LEU A 240 10.73 8.67 34.71
N THR A 241 9.83 9.34 35.44
CA THR A 241 8.78 10.19 34.86
C THR A 241 9.37 11.36 34.10
N LEU A 242 10.36 12.04 34.66
CA LEU A 242 11.08 13.15 34.01
C LEU A 242 11.82 12.67 32.76
N ARG A 243 12.51 11.52 32.82
CA ARG A 243 13.16 10.92 31.65
C ARG A 243 12.16 10.60 30.54
N LYS A 244 11.00 10.01 30.88
CA LYS A 244 9.95 9.74 29.90
C LYS A 244 9.36 11.03 29.33
N LYS A 245 9.17 12.07 30.14
CA LYS A 245 8.70 13.38 29.68
C LYS A 245 9.65 13.99 28.64
N GLN A 246 10.96 13.98 28.90
CA GLN A 246 11.98 14.44 27.95
C GLN A 246 11.89 13.68 26.62
N GLU A 247 11.71 12.36 26.68
CA GLU A 247 11.55 11.53 25.49
C GLU A 247 10.29 11.92 24.69
N VAL A 248 9.14 12.08 25.35
CA VAL A 248 7.92 12.53 24.66
C VAL A 248 8.11 13.91 24.04
N THR A 249 8.78 14.84 24.71
CA THR A 249 9.09 16.17 24.16
C THR A 249 9.96 16.09 22.92
N ARG A 250 11.00 15.23 22.93
CA ARG A 250 11.85 14.96 21.76
C ARG A 250 11.03 14.44 20.59
N MET A 251 10.13 13.49 20.86
CA MET A 251 9.24 12.92 19.84
C MET A 251 8.24 13.93 19.29
N MET A 252 7.67 14.79 20.14
CA MET A 252 6.78 15.88 19.70
C MET A 252 7.52 16.88 18.81
N LYS A 253 8.76 17.24 19.15
CA LYS A 253 9.59 18.10 18.31
C LYS A 253 9.84 17.45 16.94
N HIS A 254 10.26 16.19 16.92
CA HIS A 254 10.47 15.44 15.68
C HIS A 254 9.19 15.36 14.83
N ALA A 255 8.05 15.01 15.43
CA ALA A 255 6.77 14.94 14.74
C ALA A 255 6.37 16.30 14.16
N ARG A 256 6.53 17.39 14.92
CA ARG A 256 6.28 18.75 14.46
C ARG A 256 7.15 19.09 13.25
N ASP A 257 8.44 18.80 13.32
CA ASP A 257 9.39 19.10 12.25
C ASP A 257 9.07 18.31 10.97
N CYS A 258 8.77 17.01 11.09
CA CYS A 258 8.34 16.17 9.97
C CYS A 258 7.04 16.67 9.32
N TYR A 259 6.02 16.96 10.14
CA TYR A 259 4.70 17.36 9.63
C TYR A 259 4.72 18.76 9.05
N ALA A 260 5.40 19.72 9.70
CA ALA A 260 5.51 21.08 9.20
C ALA A 260 6.11 21.09 7.79
N LYS A 261 7.22 20.37 7.56
CA LYS A 261 7.90 20.31 6.27
C LYS A 261 6.98 19.84 5.14
N VAL A 262 6.24 18.76 5.35
CA VAL A 262 5.37 18.20 4.29
C VAL A 262 4.08 19.00 4.09
N LEU A 263 3.60 19.70 5.12
CA LEU A 263 2.41 20.56 5.03
C LEU A 263 2.72 21.93 4.41
N THR A 264 3.94 22.45 4.57
CA THR A 264 4.40 23.70 3.92
C THR A 264 4.88 23.49 2.49
N GLY A 265 4.80 22.27 1.95
CA GLY A 265 5.25 21.95 0.59
C GLY A 265 6.78 21.88 0.44
N THR A 266 7.53 21.83 1.56
CA THR A 266 8.99 21.72 1.52
C THR A 266 9.39 20.28 1.20
N SER A 267 10.21 20.08 0.15
CA SER A 267 10.72 18.74 -0.18
C SER A 267 11.63 18.24 0.94
N MET A 268 11.35 17.02 1.42
CA MET A 268 12.17 16.30 2.37
C MET A 268 12.74 15.06 1.69
N ASP A 269 14.06 14.90 1.72
CA ASP A 269 14.74 13.70 1.24
C ASP A 269 14.75 12.66 2.35
N PHE A 270 13.76 11.75 2.31
CA PHE A 270 13.71 10.58 3.20
C PHE A 270 14.58 9.43 2.69
N GLN A 271 15.55 9.70 1.82
CA GLN A 271 16.18 8.73 0.93
C GLN A 271 17.10 7.71 1.63
N ASN A 272 17.10 7.62 2.97
CA ASN A 272 17.97 6.71 3.73
C ASN A 272 17.36 6.00 4.94
N ASP A 273 16.08 6.19 5.31
CA ASP A 273 15.56 5.64 6.58
C ASP A 273 14.40 4.64 6.43
N TRP A 274 14.11 4.21 5.21
CA TRP A 274 13.03 3.26 4.96
C TRP A 274 13.35 2.32 3.79
N ASP A 275 14.49 1.64 3.88
CA ASP A 275 14.60 0.30 3.30
C ASP A 275 14.28 -0.71 4.40
N GLY A 276 13.35 -1.61 4.09
CA GLY A 276 12.79 -2.54 5.03
C GLY A 276 13.82 -3.54 5.57
N TYR A 277 13.45 -4.15 6.69
CA TYR A 277 13.97 -5.43 7.14
C TYR A 277 15.50 -5.50 7.24
N ASP A 278 16.05 -4.98 8.34
CA ASP A 278 17.28 -5.56 8.87
C ASP A 278 16.89 -6.89 9.53
N SER A 279 16.77 -7.92 8.69
CA SER A 279 16.62 -9.31 9.08
C SER A 279 18.03 -9.83 9.35
N ASP A 280 18.27 -10.23 10.60
CA ASP A 280 19.39 -11.06 11.05
C ASP A 280 20.79 -10.63 10.56
N SER A 281 21.40 -9.67 11.28
CA SER A 281 22.85 -9.77 11.49
C SER A 281 23.07 -10.76 12.63
N GLU A 282 23.37 -11.99 12.23
CA GLU A 282 23.91 -13.06 13.06
C GLU A 282 24.99 -12.51 14.01
N LEU A 283 24.76 -12.70 15.31
CA LEU A 283 25.85 -12.79 16.28
C LEU A 283 26.69 -14.00 15.85
N SER A 284 27.72 -13.75 15.04
CA SER A 284 28.77 -14.75 14.84
C SER A 284 29.57 -14.80 16.13
N ASP A 285 29.34 -15.86 16.90
CA ASP A 285 30.29 -16.37 17.87
C ASP A 285 31.62 -16.62 17.15
N GLU A 286 32.64 -15.82 17.46
CA GLU A 286 34.03 -16.16 17.16
C GLU A 286 34.68 -16.57 18.48
N PHE A 287 34.49 -17.85 18.81
CA PHE A 287 35.34 -18.58 19.75
C PHE A 287 36.11 -19.59 18.91
N ASP A 288 37.36 -19.29 18.61
CA ASP A 288 38.38 -20.31 18.34
C ASP A 288 39.72 -19.83 18.89
N GLU A 289 39.97 -20.31 20.11
CA GLU A 289 41.20 -20.94 20.57
C GLU A 289 42.42 -20.87 19.62
N LEU A 290 43.46 -20.13 20.01
CA LEU A 290 44.84 -20.47 19.67
C LEU A 290 45.74 -20.26 20.90
N SER A 291 45.96 -21.37 21.61
CA SER A 291 47.22 -21.58 22.33
C SER A 291 48.36 -21.64 21.32
N SER A 292 49.32 -20.73 21.41
CA SER A 292 50.76 -21.01 21.37
C SER A 292 51.60 -19.74 21.24
N GLU A 293 52.71 -19.72 21.99
CA GLU A 293 53.91 -18.88 21.87
C GLU A 293 53.83 -17.41 22.33
N LYS A 294 54.10 -17.15 23.62
CA LYS A 294 55.46 -16.93 24.16
C LYS A 294 55.43 -16.76 25.68
#